data_AF-A0A950MLP8-F1
#
_entry.id   AF-A0A950MLP8-F1
#
_cell.length_a   1.000
_cell.length_b   1.000
_cell.length_c   1.000
_cell.angle_alpha   90.00
_cell.angle_beta   90.00
_cell.angle_gamma   90.00
#
_symmetry.space_group_name_H-M   'P 1'
#
loop_
_entity.id
_entity.type
_entity.pdbx_description
1 polymer ?
#
loop_
_entity_poly.entity_id
_entity_poly.type
_entity_poly.pdbx_seq_one_letter_code
_entity_poly.pdbx_strand_id
1 'polypeptide(L)'
;MPIEAVIFDYGKVLSNPEDPDAQRKLIALTGLERPDFDHHYWRHRNAYNQGHLNGRTYWEKIAGDAGCSFTPEQIQELIETDVLMWTSLNEEMLRWVVALQEANIKTAILSNMCEDCLAYMRQEFEWLGHLQQLTWSCELGI
;
A
#
# COMPACT_ATOMS: atom_id res chain seq x y z
N MET A 1 22.32 17.73 19.55
CA MET A 1 21.47 16.71 20.21
C MET A 1 21.61 15.43 19.42
N PRO A 2 21.76 14.26 20.07
CA PRO A 2 21.75 12.98 19.35
C PRO A 2 20.35 12.67 18.81
N ILE A 3 20.28 11.84 17.77
CA ILE A 3 19.02 11.32 17.23
C ILE A 3 18.49 10.25 18.20
N GLU A 4 17.24 10.36 18.63
CA GLU A 4 16.60 9.43 19.56
C GLU A 4 15.57 8.50 18.89
N ALA A 5 15.09 8.89 17.71
CA ALA A 5 14.09 8.15 16.96
C ALA A 5 14.21 8.38 15.44
N VAL A 6 13.79 7.39 14.66
CA VAL A 6 13.63 7.46 13.21
C VAL A 6 12.22 7.01 12.85
N ILE A 7 11.53 7.82 12.05
CA ILE A 7 10.19 7.52 11.53
C ILE A 7 10.34 7.22 10.04
N PHE A 8 9.82 6.08 9.62
CA PHE A 8 9.89 5.59 8.26
C PHE A 8 8.58 5.84 7.53
N ASP A 9 8.67 6.31 6.29
CA ASP A 9 7.64 5.99 5.31
C ASP A 9 7.69 4.49 5.00
N TYR A 10 6.60 3.90 4.53
CA TYR A 10 6.59 2.51 4.06
C TYR A 10 6.88 2.43 2.57
N GLY A 11 6.08 3.12 1.75
CA GLY A 11 6.13 3.02 0.29
C GLY A 11 7.49 3.45 -0.27
N LYS A 12 8.15 2.58 -1.02
CA LYS A 12 9.47 2.85 -1.65
C LYS A 12 10.60 3.14 -0.64
N VAL A 13 10.36 2.86 0.64
CA VAL A 13 11.35 2.95 1.73
C VAL A 13 11.48 1.58 2.38
N LEU A 14 10.49 1.15 3.16
CA LEU A 14 10.43 -0.21 3.72
C LEU A 14 9.88 -1.23 2.73
N SER A 15 9.17 -0.76 1.70
CA SER A 15 8.78 -1.54 0.54
C SER A 15 9.66 -1.22 -0.67
N ASN A 16 9.72 -2.15 -1.62
CA ASN A 16 10.17 -1.87 -2.97
C ASN A 16 9.17 -0.94 -3.69
N PRO A 17 9.55 -0.36 -4.84
CA PRO A 17 8.58 0.18 -5.79
C PRO A 17 7.53 -0.85 -6.22
N GLU A 18 6.51 -0.36 -6.92
CA GLU A 18 5.43 -1.17 -7.47
C GLU A 18 6.00 -2.43 -8.16
N ASP A 19 5.54 -3.61 -7.75
CA ASP A 19 5.94 -4.85 -8.41
C ASP A 19 5.50 -4.79 -9.89
N PRO A 20 6.44 -4.88 -10.85
CA PRO A 20 6.12 -4.67 -12.25
C PRO A 20 5.25 -5.79 -12.83
N ASP A 21 5.28 -6.99 -12.26
CA ASP A 21 4.51 -8.14 -12.73
C ASP A 21 3.07 -8.04 -12.22
N ALA A 22 2.90 -7.69 -10.94
CA ALA A 22 1.61 -7.37 -10.35
C ALA A 22 0.96 -6.18 -11.08
N GLN A 23 1.72 -5.12 -11.40
CA GLN A 23 1.21 -3.98 -12.16
C GLN A 23 0.70 -4.40 -13.54
N ARG A 24 1.46 -5.22 -14.29
CA ARG A 24 1.03 -5.72 -15.60
C ARG A 24 -0.24 -6.56 -15.49
N LYS A 25 -0.32 -7.44 -14.48
CA LYS A 25 -1.52 -8.24 -14.20
C LYS A 25 -2.71 -7.33 -13.89
N LEU A 26 -2.51 -6.31 -13.04
CA LEU A 26 -3.56 -5.39 -12.61
C LEU A 26 -4.17 -4.64 -13.80
N ILE A 27 -3.33 -4.10 -14.70
CA ILE A 27 -3.79 -3.43 -15.91
C ILE A 27 -4.57 -4.41 -16.80
N ALA A 28 -4.04 -5.62 -17.01
CA ALA A 28 -4.69 -6.63 -17.84
C ALA A 28 -6.09 -7.04 -17.31
N LEU A 29 -6.26 -7.14 -15.99
CA LEU A 29 -7.55 -7.45 -15.36
C LEU A 29 -8.60 -6.37 -15.63
N THR A 30 -8.19 -5.10 -15.72
CA THR A 30 -9.12 -4.00 -16.04
C THR A 30 -9.55 -3.94 -17.50
N GLY A 31 -8.72 -4.49 -18.41
CA GLY A 31 -8.90 -4.35 -19.85
C GLY A 31 -8.71 -2.92 -20.39
N LEU A 32 -8.21 -1.99 -19.56
CA LEU A 32 -7.95 -0.61 -19.94
C LEU A 32 -6.58 -0.45 -20.59
N GLU A 33 -6.46 0.53 -21.47
CA GLU A 33 -5.16 1.01 -21.95
C GLU A 33 -4.39 1.67 -20.81
N ARG A 34 -3.06 1.55 -20.83
CA ARG A 34 -2.19 2.02 -19.74
C ARG A 34 -2.44 3.47 -19.32
N PRO A 35 -2.57 4.46 -20.23
CA PRO A 35 -2.79 5.85 -19.83
C PRO A 35 -4.12 6.08 -19.11
N ASP A 36 -5.19 5.40 -19.55
CA ASP A 36 -6.51 5.51 -18.94
C ASP A 36 -6.53 4.82 -17.57
N PHE A 37 -5.90 3.64 -17.46
CA PHE A 37 -5.68 2.97 -16.19
C PHE A 37 -4.97 3.89 -15.19
N ASP A 38 -3.79 4.42 -15.56
CA ASP A 38 -3.01 5.27 -14.67
C ASP A 38 -3.82 6.50 -14.24
N HIS A 39 -4.56 7.12 -15.16
CA HIS A 39 -5.42 8.26 -14.83
C HIS A 39 -6.46 7.93 -13.76
N HIS A 40 -7.26 6.88 -13.97
CA HIS A 40 -8.34 6.51 -13.04
C HIS A 40 -7.82 5.95 -11.72
N TYR A 41 -6.76 5.14 -11.78
CA TYR A 41 -6.10 4.57 -10.62
C TYR A 41 -5.61 5.68 -9.67
N TRP A 42 -4.79 6.61 -10.18
CA TRP A 42 -4.23 7.66 -9.34
C TRP A 42 -5.25 8.70 -8.90
N ARG A 43 -6.30 8.95 -9.68
CA ARG A 43 -7.38 9.89 -9.34
C ARG A 43 -8.08 9.52 -8.03
N HIS A 44 -8.35 8.24 -7.80
CA HIS A 44 -9.09 7.77 -6.61
C HIS A 44 -8.16 7.27 -5.50
N ARG A 45 -6.87 7.09 -5.77
CA ARG A 45 -5.93 6.47 -4.84
C ARG A 45 -5.83 7.20 -3.51
N ASN A 46 -5.90 8.53 -3.52
CA ASN A 46 -5.85 9.31 -2.29
C ASN A 46 -7.05 8.98 -1.37
N ALA A 47 -8.27 8.96 -1.92
CA ALA A 47 -9.46 8.63 -1.13
C ALA A 47 -9.41 7.20 -0.57
N TYR A 48 -8.84 6.25 -1.32
CA TYR A 48 -8.63 4.88 -0.86
C TYR A 48 -7.58 4.78 0.24
N ASN A 49 -6.43 5.44 0.09
CA ASN A 49 -5.41 5.52 1.12
C ASN A 49 -5.92 6.23 2.38
N GLN A 50 -6.84 7.19 2.25
CA GLN A 50 -7.46 7.89 3.38
C GLN A 50 -8.55 7.06 4.09
N GLY A 51 -8.93 5.89 3.56
CA GLY A 51 -10.06 5.13 4.10
C GLY A 51 -11.45 5.72 3.78
N HIS A 52 -11.53 6.73 2.91
CA HIS A 52 -12.80 7.22 2.37
C HIS A 52 -13.41 6.25 1.34
N LEU A 53 -12.59 5.39 0.77
CA LEU A 53 -12.97 4.23 -0.04
C LEU A 53 -12.34 2.98 0.57
N ASN A 54 -12.97 1.83 0.34
CA ASN A 54 -12.37 0.51 0.51
C ASN A 54 -12.06 -0.12 -0.86
N GLY A 55 -11.37 -1.27 -0.89
CA GLY A 55 -10.96 -1.90 -2.14
C GLY A 55 -12.09 -2.08 -3.14
N ARG A 56 -13.26 -2.54 -2.68
CA ARG A 56 -14.44 -2.70 -3.53
C ARG A 56 -14.91 -1.38 -4.15
N THR A 57 -15.17 -0.37 -3.32
CA THR A 57 -15.70 0.93 -3.79
C THR A 57 -14.69 1.72 -4.62
N TYR A 58 -13.39 1.50 -4.39
CA TYR A 58 -12.31 2.02 -5.22
C TYR A 58 -12.36 1.46 -6.64
N TRP A 59 -12.44 0.13 -6.80
CA TRP A 59 -12.52 -0.50 -8.12
C TRP A 59 -13.85 -0.25 -8.83
N GLU A 60 -14.97 -0.18 -8.10
CA GLU A 60 -16.27 0.21 -8.65
C GLU A 60 -16.25 1.65 -9.20
N LYS A 61 -15.55 2.59 -8.52
CA LYS A 61 -15.38 3.97 -9.02
C LYS A 61 -14.53 4.04 -10.28
N ILE A 62 -13.43 3.28 -10.33
CA ILE A 62 -12.60 3.18 -11.54
C ILE A 62 -13.42 2.64 -12.71
N ALA A 63 -14.18 1.57 -12.49
CA ALA A 63 -15.04 0.98 -13.52
C ALA A 63 -16.09 1.98 -14.03
N GLY A 64 -16.78 2.68 -13.11
CA GLY A 64 -17.78 3.68 -13.46
C GLY A 64 -17.21 4.85 -14.27
N ASP A 65 -16.04 5.38 -13.89
CA ASP A 65 -15.39 6.48 -14.61
C ASP A 65 -14.85 6.04 -15.98
N ALA A 66 -14.43 4.78 -16.11
CA ALA A 66 -13.94 4.19 -17.36
C ALA A 66 -15.06 3.65 -18.27
N GLY A 67 -16.32 3.71 -17.84
CA GLY A 67 -17.47 3.22 -18.60
C GLY A 67 -17.53 1.69 -18.72
N CYS A 68 -16.91 0.96 -17.78
CA CYS A 68 -16.93 -0.50 -17.73
C CYS A 68 -17.52 -1.01 -16.40
N SER A 69 -17.54 -2.33 -16.23
CA SER A 69 -18.01 -2.98 -15.01
C SER A 69 -17.19 -4.24 -14.73
N PHE A 70 -16.85 -4.47 -13.46
CA PHE A 70 -16.17 -5.68 -13.01
C PHE A 70 -17.15 -6.58 -12.25
N THR A 71 -17.02 -7.89 -12.41
CA THR A 71 -17.74 -8.85 -11.55
C THR A 71 -17.18 -8.80 -10.12
N PRO A 72 -17.91 -9.29 -9.10
CA PRO A 72 -17.39 -9.38 -7.74
C PRO A 72 -16.06 -10.14 -7.65
N GLU A 73 -15.90 -11.20 -8.44
CA GLU A 73 -14.68 -12.02 -8.49
C GLU A 73 -13.51 -11.23 -9.10
N GLN A 74 -13.76 -10.46 -10.15
CA GLN A 74 -12.74 -9.57 -10.74
C GLN A 74 -12.32 -8.47 -9.76
N ILE A 75 -13.27 -7.89 -9.02
CA ILE A 75 -12.95 -6.90 -7.97
C ILE A 75 -12.05 -7.52 -6.92
N GLN A 76 -12.36 -8.72 -6.44
CA GLN A 76 -11.52 -9.40 -5.46
C GLN A 76 -10.10 -9.63 -5.99
N GLU A 77 -9.97 -10.10 -7.24
CA GLU A 77 -8.66 -10.31 -7.86
C GLU A 77 -7.88 -9.00 -8.07
N LEU A 78 -8.57 -7.90 -8.40
CA LEU A 78 -7.98 -6.57 -8.51
C LEU A 78 -7.46 -6.07 -7.16
N ILE A 79 -8.21 -6.27 -6.07
CA ILE A 79 -7.78 -5.92 -4.71
C ILE A 79 -6.53 -6.70 -4.33
N GLU A 80 -6.56 -8.03 -4.47
CA GLU A 80 -5.42 -8.90 -4.13
C GLU A 80 -4.18 -8.55 -4.95
N THR A 81 -4.34 -8.30 -6.25
CA THR A 81 -3.23 -7.93 -7.14
C THR A 81 -2.66 -6.56 -6.78
N ASP A 82 -3.51 -5.58 -6.41
CA ASP A 82 -3.05 -4.26 -5.93
C ASP A 82 -2.29 -4.39 -4.61
N VAL A 83 -2.78 -5.19 -3.66
CA VAL A 83 -2.09 -5.45 -2.40
C VAL A 83 -0.69 -6.01 -2.66
N LEU A 84 -0.59 -7.07 -3.46
CA LEU A 84 0.70 -7.69 -3.79
C LEU A 84 1.66 -6.75 -4.52
N MET A 85 1.14 -5.80 -5.32
CA MET A 85 1.96 -4.80 -5.99
C MET A 85 2.71 -3.89 -5.02
N TRP A 86 2.15 -3.65 -3.83
CA TRP A 86 2.67 -2.69 -2.86
C TRP A 86 3.36 -3.30 -1.65
N THR A 87 3.26 -4.62 -1.45
CA THR A 87 3.74 -5.29 -0.23
C THR A 87 5.07 -6.01 -0.40
N SER A 88 5.77 -5.83 -1.52
CA SER A 88 7.14 -6.31 -1.69
C SER A 88 8.11 -5.55 -0.77
N LEU A 89 8.91 -6.26 0.03
CA LEU A 89 9.75 -5.66 1.08
C LEU A 89 11.16 -5.26 0.58
N ASN A 90 11.65 -4.11 1.07
CA ASN A 90 13.03 -3.70 0.92
C ASN A 90 13.87 -4.26 2.07
N GLU A 91 14.44 -5.44 1.87
CA GLU A 91 15.24 -6.17 2.87
C GLU A 91 16.44 -5.38 3.39
N GLU A 92 17.02 -4.48 2.58
CA GLU A 92 18.14 -3.64 3.03
C GLU A 92 17.70 -2.61 4.05
N MET A 93 16.57 -1.95 3.79
CA MET A 93 16.00 -0.99 4.73
C MET A 93 15.48 -1.66 5.99
N LEU A 94 14.93 -2.88 5.90
CA LEU A 94 14.57 -3.65 7.10
C LEU A 94 15.79 -4.01 7.95
N ARG A 95 16.92 -4.40 7.34
CA ARG A 95 18.18 -4.57 8.11
C ARG A 95 18.62 -3.29 8.79
N TRP A 96 18.39 -2.13 8.17
CA TRP A 96 18.70 -0.84 8.79
C TRP A 96 17.79 -0.52 9.98
N VAL A 97 16.48 -0.83 9.88
CA VAL A 97 15.55 -0.74 11.02
C VAL A 97 16.06 -1.55 12.22
N VAL A 98 16.49 -2.79 11.99
CA VAL A 98 17.06 -3.66 13.04
C VAL A 98 18.31 -3.04 13.65
N ALA A 99 19.25 -2.55 12.83
CA ALA A 99 20.48 -1.93 13.32
C ALA A 99 20.22 -0.68 14.19
N LEU A 100 19.19 0.12 13.87
CA LEU A 100 18.77 1.25 14.69
C LEU A 100 18.22 0.79 16.04
N GLN A 101 17.39 -0.26 16.05
CA GLN A 101 16.82 -0.83 17.26
C GLN A 101 17.91 -1.40 18.18
N GLU A 102 18.90 -2.11 17.62
CA GLU A 102 20.08 -2.61 18.35
C GLU A 102 20.92 -1.47 18.95
N ALA A 103 20.95 -0.30 18.29
CA ALA A 103 21.58 0.91 18.80
C ALA A 103 20.72 1.68 19.83
N ASN A 104 19.59 1.13 20.27
CA ASN A 104 18.61 1.76 21.16
C ASN A 104 17.95 3.03 20.59
N ILE A 105 17.89 3.16 19.26
CA ILE A 105 17.13 4.22 18.58
C ILE A 105 15.71 3.73 18.36
N LYS A 106 14.71 4.53 18.73
CA LYS A 106 13.30 4.19 18.52
C LYS A 106 12.97 4.24 17.03
N THR A 107 12.11 3.32 16.59
CA THR A 107 11.65 3.21 15.20
C THR A 107 10.13 3.25 15.15
N ALA A 108 9.60 3.94 14.15
CA ALA A 108 8.16 4.06 13.91
C ALA A 108 7.86 4.11 12.41
N ILE A 109 6.60 3.89 12.04
CA ILE A 109 6.11 4.13 10.67
C ILE A 109 5.08 5.27 10.67
N LEU A 110 5.19 6.13 9.66
CA LEU A 110 4.15 7.06 9.23
C LEU A 110 3.99 6.93 7.72
N SER A 111 2.91 6.30 7.27
CA SER A 111 2.70 6.02 5.85
C SER A 111 1.26 6.26 5.42
N ASN A 112 1.11 6.71 4.17
CA ASN A 112 -0.15 6.59 3.48
C ASN A 112 -0.34 5.12 3.06
N MET A 113 -1.46 4.50 3.43
CA MET A 113 -1.76 3.09 3.14
C MET A 113 -3.26 2.87 3.07
N CYS A 114 -3.72 2.06 2.13
CA CYS A 114 -5.14 1.66 2.08
C CYS A 114 -5.43 0.49 3.03
N GLU A 115 -6.70 0.33 3.41
CA GLU A 115 -7.15 -0.66 4.40
C GLU A 115 -6.76 -2.10 4.01
N ASP A 116 -6.96 -2.47 2.73
CA ASP A 116 -6.68 -3.83 2.24
C ASP A 116 -5.18 -4.16 2.31
N CYS A 117 -4.30 -3.21 1.95
CA CYS A 117 -2.86 -3.39 2.11
C CYS A 117 -2.48 -3.49 3.60
N LEU A 118 -3.04 -2.62 4.45
CA LEU A 118 -2.76 -2.64 5.89
C LEU A 118 -3.20 -3.96 6.55
N ALA A 119 -4.35 -4.50 6.13
CA ALA A 119 -4.84 -5.79 6.61
C ALA A 119 -3.86 -6.93 6.26
N TYR A 120 -3.41 -6.98 5.00
CA TYR A 120 -2.39 -7.93 4.56
C TYR A 120 -1.08 -7.77 5.35
N MET A 121 -0.59 -6.54 5.47
CA MET A 121 0.64 -6.24 6.21
C MET A 121 0.57 -6.70 7.66
N ARG A 122 -0.55 -6.47 8.36
CA ARG A 122 -0.73 -6.92 9.75
C ARG A 122 -0.77 -8.44 9.89
N GLN A 123 -1.22 -9.14 8.87
CA GLN A 123 -1.27 -10.60 8.86
C GLN A 123 0.11 -11.21 8.57
N GLU A 124 0.83 -10.65 7.59
CA GLU A 124 2.03 -11.30 7.03
C GLU A 124 3.35 -10.72 7.60
N PHE A 125 3.35 -9.48 8.11
CA PHE A 125 4.56 -8.78 8.57
C PHE A 125 4.65 -8.72 10.09
N GLU A 126 5.06 -9.82 10.71
CA GLU A 126 5.29 -9.91 12.16
C GLU A 126 6.22 -8.82 12.68
N TRP A 127 7.19 -8.37 11.86
CA TRP A 127 8.17 -7.35 12.23
C TRP A 127 7.54 -5.98 12.57
N LEU A 128 6.32 -5.71 12.10
CA LEU A 128 5.58 -4.50 12.48
C LEU A 128 5.40 -4.40 14.00
N GLY A 129 5.32 -5.54 14.70
CA GLY A 129 5.21 -5.60 16.15
C GLY A 129 6.46 -5.15 16.91
N HIS A 130 7.59 -4.93 16.23
CA HIS A 130 8.83 -4.46 16.85
C HIS A 130 8.99 -2.93 16.84
N LEU A 131 8.14 -2.22 16.09
CA LEU A 131 8.16 -0.76 16.05
C LEU A 131 7.38 -0.16 17.22
N GLN A 132 7.81 1.02 17.68
CA GLN A 132 7.21 1.69 18.84
C GLN A 132 5.88 2.38 18.51
N GLN A 133 5.70 2.78 17.24
CA GLN A 133 4.47 3.40 16.76
C GLN A 133 4.26 3.08 15.28
N LEU A 134 3.02 2.80 14.93
CA LEU A 134 2.56 2.66 13.54
C LEU A 134 1.45 3.68 13.29
N THR A 135 1.54 4.44 12.21
CA THR A 135 0.54 5.46 11.86
C THR A 135 0.21 5.35 10.37
N TRP A 136 -1.08 5.13 10.09
CA TRP A 136 -1.59 4.85 8.75
C TRP A 136 -2.70 5.83 8.39
N SER A 137 -2.65 6.40 7.18
CA SER A 137 -3.67 7.34 6.67
C SER A 137 -5.10 6.80 6.77
N CYS A 138 -5.32 5.53 6.41
CA CYS A 138 -6.66 4.94 6.36
C CYS A 138 -7.33 4.83 7.72
N GLU A 139 -6.56 4.70 8.80
CA GLU A 139 -7.10 4.66 10.17
C GLU A 139 -7.39 6.06 10.73
N LEU A 140 -6.82 7.09 10.12
CA LEU A 140 -6.94 8.48 10.55
C LEU A 140 -7.88 9.31 9.68
N GLY A 141 -8.21 8.87 8.46
CA GLY A 141 -9.04 9.65 7.54
C GLY A 141 -8.30 10.79 6.84
N ILE A 142 -6.96 10.76 6.76
CA ILE A 142 -6.12 11.89 6.29
C ILE A 142 -5.11 11.51 5.22
#